data_AF-A0A0D1Y424-F1
#
_entry.id   AF-A0A0D1Y424-F1
#
_cell.length_a   1.000
_cell.length_b   1.000
_cell.length_c   1.000
_cell.angle_alpha   90.00
_cell.angle_beta   90.00
_cell.angle_gamma   90.00
#
_symmetry.space_group_name_H-M   'P 1'
#
loop_
_entity.id
_entity.type
_entity.pdbx_description
1 polymer ?
#
loop_
_entity_poly.entity_id
_entity_poly.type
_entity_poly.pdbx_seq_one_letter_code
_entity_poly.pdbx_strand_id
1 'polypeptide(L)' 'MNRKEVASRIFKCSKEELEVWRKHALFCLKWYQKDNNAFEIEECEFVIREIDKRLLNLKNDN' A
#
# COMPACT_ATOMS: atom_id res chain seq x y z
N MET A 1 9.58 4.39 7.18
CA MET A 1 8.97 3.06 7.47
C MET A 1 9.89 1.95 6.94
N ASN A 2 9.85 0.70 7.42
CA ASN A 2 10.73 -0.36 6.89
C ASN A 2 10.04 -1.10 5.74
N ARG A 3 10.42 -0.77 4.49
CA ARG A 3 9.84 -1.32 3.26
C ARG A 3 9.80 -2.85 3.21
N LYS A 4 10.82 -3.54 3.74
CA LYS A 4 10.87 -5.01 3.75
C LYS A 4 9.81 -5.62 4.65
N GLU A 5 9.61 -5.04 5.82
CA GLU A 5 8.60 -5.51 6.77
C GLU A 5 7.19 -5.26 6.21
N VAL A 6 6.97 -4.09 5.62
CA VAL A 6 5.69 -3.74 4.99
C VAL A 6 5.34 -4.69 3.85
N ALA A 7 6.27 -4.96 2.94
CA ALA A 7 6.05 -5.93 1.86
C ALA A 7 5.74 -7.33 2.42
N SER A 8 6.41 -7.76 3.48
CA SER A 8 6.14 -9.05 4.13
C SER A 8 4.74 -9.11 4.76
N ARG A 9 4.25 -8.02 5.35
CA ARG A 9 2.89 -7.94 5.90
C ARG A 9 1.84 -7.99 4.79
N ILE A 10 2.01 -7.19 3.73
CA ILE A 10 1.16 -7.17 2.53
C ILE A 10 1.01 -8.57 1.95
N PHE A 11 2.09 -9.35 1.87
CA PHE A 11 2.04 -10.71 1.33
C PHE A 11 1.13 -11.66 2.14
N LYS A 12 1.07 -11.48 3.46
CA LYS A 12 0.30 -12.30 4.40
C LYS A 12 -1.16 -11.87 4.55
N CYS A 13 -1.51 -10.67 4.14
CA CYS A 13 -2.88 -10.16 4.21
C CYS A 13 -3.80 -10.83 3.18
N SER A 14 -5.05 -11.01 3.57
CA SER A 14 -6.16 -11.38 2.68
C SER A 14 -6.50 -10.25 1.71
N LYS A 15 -7.26 -10.57 0.66
CA LYS A 15 -7.75 -9.57 -0.31
C LYS A 15 -8.51 -8.43 0.37
N GLU A 16 -9.40 -8.74 1.32
CA GLU A 16 -10.21 -7.74 2.02
C GLU A 16 -9.35 -6.80 2.86
N GLU A 17 -8.37 -7.35 3.59
CA GLU A 17 -7.41 -6.55 4.36
C GLU A 17 -6.58 -5.63 3.46
N LEU A 18 -6.14 -6.13 2.31
CA LEU A 18 -5.40 -5.37 1.31
C LEU A 18 -6.22 -4.21 0.74
N GLU A 19 -7.51 -4.43 0.46
CA GLU A 19 -8.41 -3.38 -0.01
C GLU A 19 -8.61 -2.27 1.06
N VAL A 20 -8.70 -2.65 2.34
CA VAL A 20 -8.76 -1.69 3.46
C VAL A 20 -7.46 -0.90 3.57
N TRP A 21 -6.32 -1.58 3.54
CA TRP A 21 -4.99 -0.94 3.58
C TRP A 21 -4.78 0.01 2.42
N ARG A 22 -5.20 -0.37 1.20
CA ARG A 22 -5.12 0.49 0.02
C ARG A 22 -5.91 1.78 0.18
N LYS A 23 -7.14 1.70 0.69
CA LYS A 23 -8.00 2.87 0.95
C LYS A 23 -7.34 3.81 1.96
N HIS A 24 -6.74 3.26 3.01
CA HIS A 24 -6.02 4.03 4.02
C HIS A 24 -4.77 4.71 3.44
N ALA A 25 -3.94 3.98 2.68
CA ALA A 25 -2.75 4.53 2.06
C ALA A 25 -3.07 5.66 1.04
N LEU A 26 -4.18 5.54 0.30
CA LEU A 26 -4.66 6.62 -0.58
C LEU A 26 -5.14 7.86 0.19
N PHE A 27 -5.74 7.67 1.36
CA PHE A 27 -6.12 8.77 2.24
C PHE A 27 -4.88 9.50 2.76
N CYS A 28 -3.89 8.75 3.27
CA CYS A 28 -2.61 9.27 3.71
C CYS A 28 -1.88 10.02 2.59
N LEU A 29 -1.79 9.45 1.39
CA LEU A 29 -1.16 10.08 0.23
C LEU A 29 -1.75 11.47 -0.05
N LYS A 30 -3.08 11.59 -0.09
CA LYS A 30 -3.76 12.87 -0.30
C LYS A 30 -3.48 13.88 0.81
N TRP A 31 -3.32 13.42 2.04
CA TRP A 31 -2.98 14.27 3.17
C TRP A 31 -1.53 14.77 3.08
N TYR A 32 -0.56 13.87 2.85
CA TYR A 32 0.85 14.23 2.71
C TYR A 32 1.15 15.08 1.47
N GLN A 33 0.39 14.90 0.38
CA GLN A 33 0.44 15.79 -0.79
C GLN A 33 0.06 17.23 -0.45
N LYS A 34 -0.93 17.44 0.44
CA LYS A 34 -1.29 18.79 0.91
C LYS A 34 -0.23 19.39 1.83
N ASP A 35 0.43 18.53 2.61
CA ASP A 35 1.52 18.88 3.53
C ASP A 35 2.88 19.06 2.81
N ASN A 36 2.96 18.76 1.50
CA ASN A 36 4.20 18.71 0.72
C ASN A 36 5.29 17.81 1.33
N ASN A 37 4.89 16.76 2.05
CA ASN A 37 5.82 15.84 2.68
C ASN A 37 6.29 14.77 1.68
N ALA A 38 7.32 15.10 0.90
CA ALA A 38 7.84 14.26 -0.17
C ALA A 38 8.22 12.83 0.27
N PHE A 39 8.77 12.68 1.48
CA PHE A 39 9.16 11.37 2.02
C PHE A 39 7.93 10.49 2.26
N GLU A 40 6.92 11.02 2.94
CA GLU A 40 5.70 10.26 3.25
C GLU A 40 4.84 9.99 2.01
N ILE A 41 4.89 10.88 1.02
CA ILE A 41 4.32 10.63 -0.32
C ILE A 41 4.96 9.40 -0.95
N GLU A 42 6.31 9.34 -0.99
CA GLU A 42 7.03 8.20 -1.57
C GLU A 42 6.73 6.89 -0.82
N GLU A 43 6.64 6.93 0.51
CA GLU A 43 6.31 5.74 1.32
C GLU A 43 4.85 5.27 1.07
N CYS A 44 3.89 6.20 0.93
CA CYS A 44 2.52 5.86 0.58
C CYS A 44 2.40 5.25 -0.82
N GLU A 45 3.08 5.83 -1.80
CA GLU A 45 3.12 5.31 -3.18
C GLU A 45 3.75 3.92 -3.24
N PHE A 46 4.82 3.69 -2.47
CA PHE A 46 5.42 2.37 -2.31
C PHE A 46 4.41 1.35 -1.79
N VAL A 47 3.70 1.67 -0.70
CA VAL A 47 2.69 0.78 -0.09
C VAL A 47 1.58 0.45 -1.08
N ILE A 48 1.02 1.47 -1.75
CA ILE A 48 -0.05 1.29 -2.74
C ILE A 48 0.40 0.37 -3.86
N ARG A 49 1.60 0.58 -4.39
CA ARG A 49 2.16 -0.25 -5.47
C ARG A 49 2.33 -1.71 -5.05
N GLU A 50 2.83 -1.98 -3.86
CA GLU A 50 3.00 -3.35 -3.37
C GLU A 50 1.66 -4.05 -3.10
N ILE A 51 0.67 -3.32 -2.58
CA ILE A 51 -0.70 -3.83 -2.42
C ILE A 51 -1.32 -4.17 -3.78
N ASP A 52 -1.21 -3.27 -4.76
CA ASP A 52 -1.78 -3.46 -6.09
C ASP A 52 -1.15 -4.67 -6.80
N LYS A 53 0.17 -4.86 -6.66
CA LYS A 53 0.85 -6.09 -7.13
C LYS A 53 0.29 -7.34 -6.47
N ARG A 54 0.10 -7.34 -5.14
CA ARG A 54 -0.43 -8.51 -4.43
C ARG A 54 -1.87 -8.83 -4.83
N LEU A 55 -2.71 -7.82 -4.98
CA LEU A 55 -4.09 -7.96 -5.44
C LEU A 55 -4.17 -8.51 -6.87
N LEU A 56 -3.27 -8.09 -7.77
CA LEU A 56 -3.16 -8.65 -9.12
C LEU A 56 -2.77 -10.12 -9.08
N ASN A 57 -1.78 -10.49 -8.27
CA ASN A 57 -1.38 -11.90 -8.12
C ASN A 57 -2.53 -12.76 -7.59
N LEU A 58 -3.30 -12.29 -6.61
CA LEU A 58 -4.47 -13.01 -6.09
C LEU A 58 -5.60 -13.17 -7.11
N LYS A 59 -5.72 -12.24 -8.07
CA LYS A 59 -6.69 -12.35 -9.18
C LYS A 59 -6.28 -13.39 -10.22
N ASN A 60 -4.98 -13.58 -10.45
CA ASN A 60 -4.45 -14.52 -11.43
C ASN A 60 -4.32 -15.96 -10.89
N ASP A 61 -4.39 -16.15 -9.57
CA ASP A 61 -4.36 -17.45 -8.89
C ASP A 61 -5.76 -18.14 -8.80
N ASN A 62 -6.82 -17.48 -9.32
CA ASN A 62 -8.18 -18.02 -9.47
C ASN A 62 -8.52 -18.21 -10.95
#